data_AF-A0A3C0KYE8-F1
#
_entry.id   AF-A0A3C0KYE8-F1
#
_cell.length_a   1.000
_cell.length_b   1.000
_cell.length_c   1.000
_cell.angle_alpha   90.00
_cell.angle_beta   90.00
_cell.angle_gamma   90.00
#
_symmetry.space_group_name_H-M   'P 1'
#
loop_
_entity.id
_entity.type
_entity.pdbx_description
1 polymer ?
#
loop_
_entity_poly.entity_id
_entity_poly.type
_entity_poly.pdbx_seq_one_letter_code
_entity_poly.pdbx_strand_id
1 'polypeptide(L)'
;PAAGAEVEPRPTQANGYDVAYRIPALQRVIQTGGRVIRSENDQGIVLLVDPRFNAPDNQTYLPEHWQTKIIQSTQELEANLETFWQSGGDSA
;
A
#
# COMPACT_ATOMS: atom_id res chain seq x y z
N PRO A 1 -21.96 16.79 -47.41
CA PRO A 1 -22.46 17.26 -46.10
C PRO A 1 -22.99 16.07 -45.26
N ALA A 2 -22.45 15.67 -44.11
CA ALA A 2 -21.28 16.06 -43.32
C ALA A 2 -20.65 14.74 -42.83
N ALA A 3 -19.32 14.74 -42.73
CA ALA A 3 -18.50 13.60 -42.37
C ALA A 3 -18.79 13.08 -40.95
N GLY A 4 -18.55 11.79 -40.75
CA GLY A 4 -18.62 11.13 -39.44
C GLY A 4 -17.73 11.83 -38.43
N ALA A 5 -18.31 12.20 -37.30
CA ALA A 5 -17.56 12.51 -36.10
C ALA A 5 -17.33 11.19 -35.36
N GLU A 6 -16.20 10.54 -35.61
CA GLU A 6 -15.65 9.58 -34.66
C GLU A 6 -15.47 10.31 -33.33
N VAL A 7 -16.31 9.96 -32.35
CA VAL A 7 -16.13 10.41 -30.97
C VAL A 7 -14.94 9.61 -30.44
N GLU A 8 -13.74 10.17 -30.53
CA GLU A 8 -12.57 9.58 -29.89
C GLU A 8 -12.87 9.38 -28.39
N PRO A 9 -12.55 8.20 -27.81
CA PRO A 9 -12.76 7.97 -26.39
C PRO A 9 -11.91 8.97 -25.61
N ARG A 10 -12.58 9.87 -24.86
CA ARG A 10 -11.88 10.76 -23.93
C ARG A 10 -11.04 9.89 -22.99
N PRO A 11 -9.75 10.18 -22.79
CA PRO A 11 -8.95 9.45 -21.82
C PRO A 11 -9.68 9.50 -20.48
N THR A 12 -9.85 8.35 -19.83
CA THR A 12 -10.45 8.23 -18.50
C THR A 12 -9.64 9.11 -17.56
N GLN A 13 -10.11 10.33 -17.35
CA GLN A 13 -9.44 11.30 -16.49
C GLN A 13 -9.44 10.71 -15.09
N ALA A 14 -8.25 10.62 -14.46
CA ALA A 14 -8.15 10.17 -13.08
C ALA A 14 -9.14 10.98 -12.23
N ASN A 15 -9.92 10.30 -11.38
CA ASN A 15 -10.94 10.92 -10.56
C ASN A 15 -10.31 12.10 -9.78
N GLY A 16 -10.94 13.28 -9.82
CA GLY A 16 -10.42 14.48 -9.14
C GLY A 16 -10.17 14.27 -7.64
N TYR A 17 -10.94 13.40 -7.00
CA TYR A 17 -10.71 12.98 -5.62
C TYR A 17 -9.39 12.22 -5.45
N ASP A 18 -9.07 11.31 -6.38
CA ASP A 18 -7.86 10.49 -6.30
C ASP A 18 -6.61 11.37 -6.40
N VAL A 19 -6.63 12.33 -7.32
CA VAL A 19 -5.53 13.27 -7.54
C VAL A 19 -5.36 14.23 -6.36
N ALA A 20 -6.46 14.79 -5.84
CA ALA A 20 -6.39 15.82 -4.80
C ALA A 20 -6.16 15.26 -3.39
N TYR A 21 -6.61 14.03 -3.09
CA TYR A 21 -6.64 13.51 -1.73
C TYR A 21 -6.02 12.12 -1.57
N ARG A 22 -6.45 11.13 -2.38
CA ARG A 22 -6.06 9.72 -2.16
C ARG A 22 -4.58 9.49 -2.45
N ILE A 23 -4.12 9.82 -3.65
CA ILE A 23 -2.74 9.58 -4.09
C ILE A 23 -1.75 10.35 -3.20
N PRO A 24 -1.94 11.66 -2.90
CA PRO A 24 -1.04 12.39 -2.01
C PRO A 24 -0.97 11.79 -0.60
N ALA A 25 -2.10 11.29 -0.05
CA ALA A 25 -2.12 10.65 1.25
C ALA A 25 -1.35 9.32 1.23
N LEU A 26 -1.58 8.47 0.23
CA LEU A 26 -0.90 7.17 0.11
C LEU A 26 0.60 7.32 -0.16
N GLN A 27 1.02 8.32 -0.93
CA GLN A 27 2.43 8.63 -1.12
C GLN A 27 3.13 8.92 0.21
N ARG A 28 2.49 9.66 1.13
CA ARG A 28 3.06 9.90 2.46
C ARG A 28 3.19 8.63 3.29
N VAL A 29 2.23 7.71 3.18
CA VAL A 29 2.27 6.40 3.84
C VAL A 29 3.46 5.58 3.31
N ILE A 30 3.61 5.49 1.98
CA ILE A 30 4.68 4.74 1.33
C ILE A 30 6.05 5.30 1.72
N GLN A 31 6.21 6.63 1.66
CA GLN A 31 7.45 7.30 2.04
C GLN A 31 7.79 7.11 3.53
N THR A 32 6.78 7.00 4.39
CA THR A 32 6.98 6.71 5.82
C THR A 32 7.38 5.25 6.03
N GLY A 33 6.71 4.31 5.34
CA GLY A 33 7.06 2.89 5.38
C GLY A 33 8.49 2.63 4.88
N GLY A 34 8.94 3.34 3.86
CA GLY A 34 10.32 3.27 3.34
C GLY A 34 11.40 3.72 4.33
N ARG A 35 11.05 4.35 5.47
CA ARG A 35 12.02 4.71 6.51
C ARG A 35 12.38 3.56 7.45
N VAL A 36 11.61 2.47 7.41
CA VAL A 36 11.78 1.30 8.29
C VAL A 36 13.05 0.51 7.94
N ILE A 37 13.43 0.48 6.66
CA ILE A 37 14.61 -0.24 6.17
C ILE A 37 15.63 0.80 5.67
N ARG A 38 16.82 0.87 6.28
CA ARG A 38 17.90 1.80 5.91
C ARG A 38 19.20 1.08 5.52
N SER A 39 19.31 -0.21 5.81
CA SER A 39 20.40 -1.09 5.42
C SER A 39 19.87 -2.48 5.02
N GLU A 40 20.69 -3.29 4.37
CA GLU A 40 20.33 -4.66 3.95
C GLU A 40 20.06 -5.61 5.13
N ASN A 41 20.54 -5.27 6.33
CA ASN A 41 20.35 -6.05 7.55
C ASN A 41 19.21 -5.52 8.43
N ASP A 42 18.61 -4.38 8.06
CA ASP A 42 17.52 -3.83 8.84
C ASP A 42 16.28 -4.70 8.63
N GLN A 43 15.61 -4.99 9.73
CA GLN A 43 14.32 -5.67 9.73
C GLN A 43 13.32 -4.80 10.46
N GLY A 44 12.10 -4.74 9.94
CA GLY A 44 11.04 -4.01 10.58
C GLY A 44 9.69 -4.27 9.96
N ILE A 45 8.67 -3.80 10.66
CA ILE A 45 7.27 -4.10 10.37
C ILE A 45 6.53 -2.77 10.18
N VAL A 46 5.73 -2.69 9.12
CA VAL A 46 4.83 -1.56 8.86
C VAL A 46 3.40 -2.01 9.19
N LEU A 47 2.75 -1.33 10.14
CA LEU A 47 1.34 -1.56 10.46
C LEU A 47 0.49 -0.44 9.85
N LEU A 48 -0.43 -0.81 8.97
CA LEU A 48 -1.42 0.09 8.38
C LEU A 48 -2.72 0.04 9.20
N VAL A 49 -2.92 1.03 10.07
CA VAL A 49 -4.04 1.05 11.03
C VAL A 49 -5.17 1.94 10.53
N ASP A 50 -5.97 1.43 9.58
CA ASP A 50 -7.25 2.03 9.18
C ASP A 50 -8.00 1.07 8.24
N PRO A 51 -9.33 0.89 8.36
CA PRO A 51 -10.10 0.07 7.41
C PRO A 51 -9.96 0.51 5.95
N ARG A 52 -9.65 1.79 5.69
CA ARG A 52 -9.45 2.32 4.34
C ARG A 52 -8.32 1.61 3.61
N PHE A 53 -7.28 1.12 4.27
CA PHE A 53 -6.20 0.38 3.60
C PHE A 53 -6.66 -0.96 3.02
N ASN A 54 -7.75 -1.53 3.55
CA ASN A 54 -8.33 -2.76 3.04
C ASN A 54 -9.28 -2.53 1.84
N ALA A 55 -9.62 -1.28 1.50
CA ALA A 55 -10.46 -0.99 0.34
C ALA A 55 -9.71 -1.35 -0.96
N PRO A 56 -10.32 -2.11 -1.89
CA PRO A 56 -9.65 -2.56 -3.12
C PRO A 56 -8.98 -1.43 -3.90
N ASP A 57 -9.68 -0.31 -4.06
CA ASP A 57 -9.14 0.88 -4.74
C ASP A 57 -7.84 1.37 -4.10
N ASN A 58 -7.74 1.37 -2.77
CA ASN A 58 -6.55 1.85 -2.08
C ASN A 58 -5.39 0.84 -2.16
N GLN A 59 -5.69 -0.46 -2.15
CA GLN A 59 -4.67 -1.51 -2.28
C GLN A 59 -3.94 -1.44 -3.63
N THR A 60 -4.62 -1.04 -4.71
CA THR A 60 -3.98 -0.88 -6.03
C THR A 60 -2.87 0.17 -6.08
N TYR A 61 -2.85 1.09 -5.11
CA TYR A 61 -1.82 2.14 -5.01
C TYR A 61 -0.69 1.77 -4.03
N LEU A 62 -0.82 0.67 -3.27
CA LEU A 62 0.26 0.21 -2.40
C LEU A 62 1.31 -0.55 -3.22
N PRO A 63 2.58 -0.56 -2.79
CA PRO A 63 3.62 -1.27 -3.53
C PRO A 63 3.34 -2.78 -3.57
N GLU A 64 3.40 -3.38 -4.77
CA GLU A 64 3.12 -4.81 -4.96
C GLU A 64 4.01 -5.73 -4.09
N HIS A 65 5.24 -5.29 -3.81
CA HIS A 65 6.19 -6.05 -3.00
C HIS A 65 5.89 -6.05 -1.49
N TRP A 66 4.94 -5.25 -1.00
CA TRP A 66 4.62 -5.20 0.44
C TRP A 66 3.86 -6.44 0.96
N GLN A 67 3.27 -7.26 0.07
CA GLN A 67 2.57 -8.51 0.43
C GLN A 67 1.72 -8.40 1.71
N THR A 68 0.84 -7.39 1.77
CA THR A 68 0.15 -7.01 3.00
C THR A 68 -0.76 -8.14 3.52
N LYS A 69 -0.66 -8.44 4.82
CA LYS A 69 -1.55 -9.39 5.51
C LYS A 69 -2.63 -8.64 6.29
N ILE A 70 -3.89 -9.03 6.10
CA ILE A 70 -5.01 -8.51 6.91
C ILE A 70 -5.00 -9.24 8.25
N ILE A 71 -4.93 -8.48 9.34
CA ILE A 71 -4.94 -9.00 10.71
C ILE A 71 -6.30 -8.71 11.33
N GLN A 72 -6.95 -9.75 11.86
CA GLN A 72 -8.33 -9.66 12.36
C GLN A 72 -8.42 -9.60 13.90
N SER A 73 -7.32 -9.86 14.60
CA SER A 73 -7.28 -9.84 16.07
C SER A 73 -5.91 -9.45 16.60
N THR A 74 -5.86 -8.98 17.85
CA THR A 74 -4.60 -8.68 18.54
C THR A 74 -3.76 -9.95 18.74
N GLN A 75 -4.39 -11.09 19.02
CA GLN A 75 -3.70 -12.37 19.19
C GLN A 75 -3.00 -12.81 17.89
N GLU A 76 -3.68 -12.65 16.75
CA GLU A 76 -3.06 -12.90 15.46
C GLU A 76 -1.89 -11.94 15.23
N LEU A 77 -2.05 -10.65 15.55
CA LEU A 77 -0.96 -9.68 15.42
C LEU A 77 0.26 -10.12 16.21
N GLU A 78 0.10 -10.41 17.51
CA GLU A 78 1.16 -10.85 18.41
C GLU A 78 1.93 -12.06 17.85
N ALA A 79 1.21 -13.10 17.40
CA ALA A 79 1.84 -14.29 16.83
C ALA A 79 2.65 -14.00 15.55
N ASN A 80 2.16 -13.10 14.68
CA ASN A 80 2.90 -12.70 13.47
C ASN A 80 4.13 -11.86 13.81
N LEU A 81 4.05 -10.97 14.80
CA LEU A 81 5.18 -10.17 15.27
C LEU A 81 6.28 -11.09 15.84
N GLU A 82 5.92 -12.04 16.69
CA GLU A 82 6.87 -13.01 17.26
C GLU A 82 7.57 -13.82 16.17
N THR A 83 6.79 -14.35 15.22
CA THR A 83 7.32 -15.13 14.09
C THR A 83 8.30 -14.31 13.25
N PHE A 84 7.98 -13.05 12.96
CA PHE A 84 8.84 -12.15 12.19
C PHE A 84 10.18 -11.88 12.89
N TRP A 85 10.17 -11.61 14.19
CA TRP A 85 11.39 -11.31 14.93
C TRP A 85 12.24 -12.55 15.23
N GLN A 86 11.63 -13.74 15.27
CA GLN A 86 12.35 -15.01 15.41
C GLN A 86 13.08 -15.39 14.11
N SER A 87 12.46 -15.19 12.94
CA SER A 87 13.10 -15.50 11.65
C SER A 87 14.29 -14.58 11.31
N GLY A 88 14.37 -13.44 11.97
CA GLY A 88 15.47 -12.50 11.86
C GLY A 88 16.65 -12.70 12.80
N GLY A 89 16.48 -13.54 13.83
CA GLY A 89 17.48 -13.80 14.87
C GLY A 89 18.51 -14.88 14.54
N ASP A 90 18.31 -15.65 13.46
CA ASP A 90 19.13 -16.83 13.12
C ASP A 90 20.31 -16.52 12.18
N SER A 91 20.85 -15.31 12.25
CA SER A 91 22.15 -14.95 11.67
C SER A 91 23.07 -14.42 12.77
N ALA A 92 23.41 -15.28 13.73
CA ALA A 92 24.49 -15.09 14.68
C ALA A 92 25.20 -16.43 14.95
#